data_AF-A0A363TZM8-F1
#
_entry.id   AF-A0A363TZM8-F1
#
_cell.length_a   1.000
_cell.length_b   1.000
_cell.length_c   1.000
_cell.angle_alpha   90.00
_cell.angle_beta   90.00
_cell.angle_gamma   90.00
#
_symmetry.space_group_name_H-M   'P 1'
#
loop_
_entity.id
_entity.type
_entity.pdbx_description
1 polymer ?
#
loop_
_entity_poly.entity_id
_entity_poly.type
_entity_poly.pdbx_seq_one_letter_code
_entity_poly.pdbx_strand_id
1 'polypeptide(L)'
;MKTYAELVRSRLEDRHANIMGNLDDFTDGNLRFTVRIFGDCMDEEKRKELLGNYTEYWTESELRDFVKNFLPAYTEYAIAELLEKKKDGERFDPPCLTQEEYQEMAVREKWPKLAAGLEHVTPLQLRREIAKAGLLFRPYMLSDPGFNEGVLEFALYFDLLDRLAKLSPDELRKVAGDIAPMIDRAVSSGSAEACEADLKSIRERAARAAGILADPETFLGPEMERYPREAPPGWKVRELRNTLKTMTLKDLRLSALVHLDLLTTEETRAIVVPFISRFPSFFEIPSNGLREIILAIAEEVSDRAITFFIERYPVGRMAMTPAVSFLVWKLMPEEERLTRLREDNAKMDQAMMSRHLARYLLSGSTADLSDVGKQIALLTDERFTANHGLILKNAGSDQAGEGVRRLYDEVTVLSLRMAFRQGVEKEEMFFRIRERIAEATGIPAPGKLIEGGV
;
A
#
# COMPACT_ATOMS: atom_id res chain seq x y z
N MET A 1 20.28 41.98 12.50
CA MET A 1 19.14 41.04 12.52
C MET A 1 19.18 40.28 11.22
N LYS A 2 19.09 38.95 11.24
CA LYS A 2 18.89 38.18 10.00
C LYS A 2 17.49 38.50 9.45
N THR A 3 17.35 38.70 8.15
CA THR A 3 16.03 38.82 7.50
C THR A 3 15.30 37.46 7.55
N TYR A 4 13.98 37.45 7.38
CA TYR A 4 13.21 36.20 7.27
C TYR A 4 13.74 35.33 6.13
N ALA A 5 14.01 35.94 4.97
CA ALA A 5 14.55 35.23 3.81
C ALA A 5 15.92 34.59 4.10
N GLU A 6 16.80 35.26 4.84
CA GLU A 6 18.09 34.68 5.27
C GLU A 6 17.90 33.51 6.25
N LEU A 7 16.90 33.60 7.14
CA LEU A 7 16.60 32.53 8.09
C LEU A 7 16.02 31.29 7.39
N VAL A 8 15.08 31.47 6.46
CA VAL A 8 14.52 30.35 5.69
C VAL A 8 15.57 29.74 4.77
N ARG A 9 16.37 30.56 4.09
CA ARG A 9 17.49 30.08 3.28
C ARG A 9 18.44 29.19 4.09
N SER A 10 18.88 29.66 5.27
CA SER A 10 19.73 28.86 6.16
C SER A 10 19.07 27.53 6.51
N ARG A 11 17.77 27.52 6.78
CA ARG A 11 17.03 26.30 7.10
C ARG A 11 16.95 25.32 5.94
N LEU A 12 16.76 25.81 4.70
CA LEU A 12 16.79 24.99 3.49
C LEU A 12 18.17 24.37 3.28
N GLU A 13 19.24 25.17 3.45
CA GLU A 13 20.63 24.70 3.36
C GLU A 13 20.95 23.66 4.46
N ASP A 14 20.49 23.89 5.70
CA ASP A 14 20.66 22.97 6.83
C ASP A 14 19.87 21.66 6.61
N ARG A 15 18.63 21.74 6.11
CA ARG A 15 17.80 20.57 5.76
C ARG A 15 18.47 19.74 4.66
N HIS A 16 18.97 20.39 3.61
CA HIS A 16 19.74 19.76 2.54
C HIS A 16 20.99 19.05 3.09
N ALA A 17 21.81 19.76 3.88
CA ALA A 17 23.02 19.19 4.46
C ALA A 17 22.73 17.99 5.36
N ASN A 18 21.66 18.05 6.17
CA ASN A 18 21.24 16.95 7.03
C ASN A 18 20.80 15.73 6.22
N ILE A 19 19.99 15.90 5.18
CA ILE A 19 19.54 14.77 4.35
C ILE A 19 20.72 14.17 3.59
N MET A 20 21.56 14.99 2.95
CA MET A 20 22.74 14.51 2.22
C MET A 20 23.74 13.80 3.14
N GLY A 21 23.92 14.27 4.37
CA GLY A 21 24.80 13.66 5.35
C GLY A 21 24.34 12.29 5.86
N ASN A 22 23.04 12.00 5.80
CA ASN A 22 22.45 10.73 6.26
C ASN A 22 21.92 9.85 5.12
N LEU A 23 22.17 10.24 3.86
CA LEU A 23 21.52 9.63 2.71
C LEU A 23 21.82 8.13 2.54
N ASP A 24 22.98 7.68 3.04
CA ASP A 24 23.35 6.27 2.96
C ASP A 24 22.61 5.36 3.94
N ASP A 25 22.03 5.95 5.00
CA ASP A 25 21.23 5.27 6.02
C ASP A 25 19.72 5.29 5.71
N PHE A 26 19.32 6.03 4.67
CA PHE A 26 17.92 6.14 4.27
C PHE A 26 17.42 4.84 3.64
N THR A 27 16.32 4.32 4.17
CA THR A 27 15.59 3.21 3.57
C THR A 27 14.85 3.63 2.29
N ASP A 28 14.42 2.67 1.48
CA ASP A 28 13.48 2.90 0.34
C ASP A 28 12.34 3.87 0.69
N GLY A 29 11.71 3.68 1.86
CA GLY A 29 10.64 4.56 2.35
C GLY A 29 11.11 6.00 2.57
N ASN A 30 12.25 6.19 3.24
CA ASN A 30 12.79 7.53 3.48
C ASN A 30 13.16 8.26 2.18
N LEU A 31 13.73 7.52 1.21
CA LEU A 31 14.09 8.07 -0.10
C LEU A 31 12.86 8.51 -0.88
N ARG A 32 11.81 7.68 -0.94
CA ARG A 32 10.55 8.06 -1.60
C ARG A 32 9.88 9.22 -0.91
N PHE A 33 9.84 9.22 0.42
CA PHE A 33 9.24 10.31 1.18
C PHE A 33 9.95 11.65 0.94
N THR A 34 11.29 11.64 0.89
CA THR A 34 12.12 12.79 0.52
C THR A 34 11.68 13.38 -0.82
N VAL A 35 11.53 12.54 -1.86
CA VAL A 35 11.10 13.01 -3.18
C VAL A 35 9.65 13.52 -3.15
N ARG A 36 8.76 12.90 -2.36
CA ARG A 36 7.36 13.35 -2.24
C ARG A 36 7.24 14.73 -1.60
N ILE A 37 7.95 14.98 -0.50
CA ILE A 37 7.91 16.26 0.22
C ILE A 37 8.31 17.40 -0.71
N PHE A 38 9.49 17.29 -1.31
CA PHE A 38 10.03 18.34 -2.18
C PHE A 38 9.31 18.38 -3.53
N GLY A 39 8.84 17.23 -4.01
CA GLY A 39 7.92 17.10 -5.14
C GLY A 39 6.63 17.91 -4.98
N ASP A 40 6.09 17.93 -3.76
CA ASP A 40 4.90 18.70 -3.41
C ASP A 40 5.17 20.21 -3.26
N CYS A 41 6.43 20.63 -3.29
CA CYS A 41 6.84 22.04 -3.23
C CYS A 41 7.28 22.62 -4.58
N MET A 42 7.08 21.91 -5.68
CA MET A 42 7.41 22.39 -7.03
C MET A 42 6.16 22.78 -7.83
N ASP A 43 6.27 23.73 -8.75
CA ASP A 43 5.26 23.94 -9.79
C ASP A 43 5.29 22.83 -10.85
N GLU A 44 4.36 22.85 -11.82
CA GLU A 44 4.28 21.79 -12.85
C GLU A 44 5.50 21.74 -13.77
N GLU A 45 6.07 22.89 -14.12
CA GLU A 45 7.22 22.98 -15.02
C GLU A 45 8.46 22.42 -14.32
N LYS A 46 8.73 22.89 -13.10
CA LYS A 46 9.88 22.46 -12.33
C LYS A 46 9.78 21.01 -11.90
N ARG A 47 8.58 20.53 -11.59
CA ARG A 47 8.35 19.11 -11.32
C ARG A 47 8.70 18.26 -12.53
N LYS A 48 8.33 18.68 -13.75
CA LYS A 48 8.69 17.97 -14.98
C LYS A 48 10.20 17.99 -15.25
N GLU A 49 10.85 19.12 -15.01
CA GLU A 49 12.31 19.29 -15.16
C GLU A 49 13.10 18.41 -14.17
N LEU A 50 12.80 18.51 -12.88
CA LEU A 50 13.61 17.89 -11.82
C LEU A 50 13.24 16.43 -11.53
N LEU A 51 11.97 16.04 -11.70
CA LEU A 51 11.58 14.64 -11.51
C LEU A 51 11.79 13.80 -12.77
N GLY A 52 11.71 14.38 -13.97
CA GLY A 52 11.96 13.66 -15.23
C GLY A 52 11.20 12.33 -15.33
N ASN A 53 11.95 11.22 -15.33
CA ASN A 53 11.44 9.84 -15.39
C ASN A 53 11.38 9.13 -14.02
N TYR A 54 11.43 9.89 -12.92
CA TYR A 54 11.31 9.36 -11.56
C TYR A 54 10.14 8.39 -11.43
N THR A 55 10.39 7.29 -10.74
CA THR A 55 9.35 6.34 -10.34
C THR A 55 9.67 5.75 -8.98
N GLU A 56 8.64 5.56 -8.17
CA GLU A 56 8.74 4.87 -6.88
C GLU A 56 9.05 3.38 -6.99
N TYR A 57 9.09 2.86 -8.21
CA TYR A 57 9.46 1.48 -8.56
C TYR A 57 10.95 1.36 -8.95
N TRP A 58 11.77 2.34 -8.67
CA TRP A 58 13.21 2.14 -8.69
C TRP A 58 13.69 1.36 -7.46
N THR A 59 14.80 0.66 -7.60
CA THR A 59 15.48 0.01 -6.46
C THR A 59 16.00 1.07 -5.50
N GLU A 60 16.27 0.68 -4.24
CA GLU A 60 16.80 1.62 -3.23
C GLU A 60 18.07 2.33 -3.71
N SER A 61 18.98 1.62 -4.39
CA SER A 61 20.20 2.22 -4.96
C SER A 61 19.88 3.25 -6.04
N GLU A 62 18.97 2.94 -6.96
CA GLU A 62 18.55 3.86 -8.03
C GLU A 62 17.84 5.10 -7.44
N LEU A 63 16.99 4.92 -6.43
CA LEU A 63 16.34 6.02 -5.71
C LEU A 63 17.37 6.89 -4.98
N ARG A 64 18.35 6.28 -4.34
CA ARG A 64 19.42 6.99 -3.62
C ARG A 64 20.24 7.84 -4.58
N ASP A 65 20.65 7.26 -5.71
CA ASP A 65 21.40 7.99 -6.75
C ASP A 65 20.56 9.10 -7.38
N PHE A 66 19.25 8.91 -7.52
CA PHE A 66 18.35 9.98 -7.92
C PHE A 66 18.32 11.12 -6.89
N VAL A 67 18.09 10.80 -5.61
CA VAL A 67 18.02 11.80 -4.52
C VAL A 67 19.32 12.60 -4.40
N LYS A 68 20.49 11.97 -4.59
CA LYS A 68 21.80 12.65 -4.61
C LYS A 68 21.86 13.82 -5.59
N ASN A 69 21.20 13.70 -6.74
CA ASN A 69 21.20 14.72 -7.79
C ASN A 69 19.99 15.66 -7.68
N PHE A 70 18.84 15.10 -7.30
CA PHE A 70 17.59 15.83 -7.18
C PHE A 70 17.63 16.88 -6.06
N LEU A 71 18.14 16.52 -4.87
CA LEU A 71 18.03 17.37 -3.69
C LEU A 71 18.83 18.68 -3.78
N PRO A 72 20.08 18.69 -4.28
CA PRO A 72 20.80 19.96 -4.52
C PRO A 72 20.05 20.86 -5.50
N ALA A 73 19.57 20.31 -6.63
CA ALA A 73 18.84 21.07 -7.64
C ALA A 73 17.51 21.63 -7.12
N TYR A 74 16.79 20.85 -6.30
CA TYR A 74 15.60 21.33 -5.61
C TYR A 74 15.93 22.47 -4.63
N THR A 75 17.01 22.34 -3.86
CA THR A 75 17.40 23.35 -2.86
C THR A 75 17.71 24.69 -3.53
N GLU A 76 18.42 24.67 -4.67
CA GLU A 76 18.66 25.86 -5.48
C GLU A 76 17.35 26.50 -5.97
N TYR A 77 16.41 25.69 -6.45
CA TYR A 77 15.08 26.16 -6.86
C TYR A 77 14.29 26.78 -5.70
N ALA A 78 14.23 26.13 -4.54
CA ALA A 78 13.48 26.63 -3.39
C ALA A 78 14.04 27.95 -2.86
N ILE A 79 15.37 28.10 -2.86
CA ILE A 79 16.02 29.37 -2.50
C ILE A 79 15.73 30.45 -3.55
N ALA A 80 15.75 30.12 -4.85
CA ALA A 80 15.41 31.07 -5.90
C ALA A 80 13.94 31.53 -5.82
N GLU A 81 13.00 30.61 -5.57
CA GLU A 81 11.59 30.93 -5.34
C GLU A 81 11.44 31.87 -4.14
N LEU A 82 12.10 31.56 -3.01
CA LEU A 82 12.08 32.38 -1.81
C LEU A 82 12.57 33.82 -2.10
N LEU A 83 13.72 33.96 -2.76
CA LEU A 83 14.29 35.27 -3.06
C LEU A 83 13.37 36.08 -3.98
N GLU A 84 12.77 35.44 -4.99
CA GLU A 84 11.84 36.09 -5.91
C GLU A 84 10.56 36.53 -5.20
N LYS A 85 9.97 35.66 -4.36
CA LYS A 85 8.74 35.93 -3.62
C LYS A 85 8.89 37.01 -2.56
N LYS A 86 10.09 37.14 -1.98
CA LYS A 86 10.38 38.13 -0.92
C LYS A 86 11.13 39.38 -1.42
N LYS A 87 11.37 39.52 -2.73
CA LYS A 87 12.10 40.65 -3.32
C LYS A 87 11.49 42.01 -2.99
N ASP A 88 10.16 42.07 -2.90
CA ASP A 88 9.37 43.28 -2.65
C ASP A 88 8.82 43.33 -1.20
N GLY A 89 9.48 42.61 -0.27
CA GLY A 89 9.16 42.57 1.15
C GLY A 89 8.67 41.22 1.67
N GLU A 90 8.75 41.04 2.99
CA GLU A 90 8.42 39.80 3.72
C GLU A 90 6.90 39.64 3.93
N ARG A 91 6.17 39.49 2.83
CA ARG A 91 4.72 39.32 2.81
C ARG A 91 4.31 37.84 2.86
N PHE A 92 3.13 37.58 3.43
CA PHE A 92 2.60 36.23 3.70
C PHE A 92 1.13 36.06 3.25
N ASP A 93 0.76 36.78 2.21
CA ASP A 93 -0.46 36.60 1.43
C ASP A 93 -0.19 35.68 0.22
N PRO A 94 -1.21 35.01 -0.34
CA PRO A 94 -1.05 33.98 -1.36
C PRO A 94 -0.06 34.24 -2.51
N PRO A 95 -0.01 35.43 -3.15
CA PRO A 95 0.93 35.67 -4.24
C PRO A 95 2.39 35.74 -3.76
N CYS A 96 2.63 36.06 -2.49
CA CYS A 96 3.96 36.20 -1.86
C CYS A 96 4.41 34.95 -1.09
N LEU A 97 3.56 33.92 -1.00
CA LEU A 97 3.92 32.65 -0.37
C LEU A 97 4.74 31.77 -1.32
N THR A 98 5.80 31.14 -0.80
CA THR A 98 6.50 30.03 -1.44
C THR A 98 5.75 28.72 -1.21
N GLN A 99 6.07 27.68 -1.99
CA GLN A 99 5.47 26.36 -1.76
C GLN A 99 5.89 25.75 -0.41
N GLU A 100 7.15 25.95 -0.01
CA GLU A 100 7.66 25.55 1.32
C GLU A 100 6.84 26.19 2.45
N GLU A 101 6.54 27.49 2.33
CA GLU A 101 5.70 28.18 3.33
C GLU A 101 4.28 27.61 3.39
N TYR A 102 3.69 27.23 2.25
CA TYR A 102 2.39 26.53 2.23
C TYR A 102 2.44 25.16 2.92
N GLN A 103 3.56 24.44 2.82
CA GLN A 103 3.76 23.16 3.47
C GLN A 103 4.02 23.32 4.98
N GLU A 104 4.75 24.34 5.41
CA GLU A 104 5.05 24.60 6.82
C GLU A 104 3.90 25.27 7.60
N MET A 105 2.86 25.78 6.94
CA MET A 105 1.73 26.41 7.62
C MET A 105 0.64 25.42 8.03
N ALA A 106 0.25 25.45 9.31
CA ALA A 106 -0.88 24.71 9.82
C ALA A 106 -2.18 25.09 9.08
N VAL A 107 -3.10 24.12 8.95
CA VAL A 107 -4.35 24.28 8.19
C VAL A 107 -5.18 25.48 8.69
N ARG A 108 -5.28 25.64 10.02
CA ARG A 108 -6.02 26.77 10.65
C ARG A 108 -5.44 28.15 10.29
N GLU A 109 -4.16 28.24 9.96
CA GLU A 109 -3.47 29.49 9.62
C GLU A 109 -3.51 29.73 8.11
N LYS A 110 -3.39 28.65 7.34
CA LYS A 110 -3.31 28.66 5.88
C LYS A 110 -4.66 28.92 5.20
N TRP A 111 -5.72 28.25 5.62
CA TRP A 111 -7.01 28.32 4.92
C TRP A 111 -7.69 29.70 4.95
N PRO A 112 -7.64 30.49 6.04
CA PRO A 112 -8.13 31.87 6.01
C PRO A 112 -7.41 32.74 4.98
N LYS A 113 -6.09 32.56 4.81
CA LYS A 113 -5.29 33.28 3.81
C LYS A 113 -5.64 32.88 2.39
N LEU A 114 -5.82 31.57 2.16
CA LEU A 114 -6.28 31.05 0.87
C LEU A 114 -7.66 31.61 0.49
N ALA A 115 -8.60 31.56 1.44
CA ALA A 115 -9.97 32.03 1.22
C ALA A 115 -10.04 33.52 0.88
N ALA A 116 -9.16 34.33 1.47
CA ALA A 116 -9.10 35.77 1.22
C ALA A 116 -8.48 36.15 -0.14
N GLY A 117 -7.86 35.22 -0.87
CA GLY A 117 -7.16 35.50 -2.13
C GLY A 117 -7.16 34.34 -3.12
N LEU A 118 -8.27 33.60 -3.23
CA LEU A 118 -8.41 32.40 -4.09
C LEU A 118 -8.07 32.66 -5.57
N GLU A 119 -8.32 33.87 -6.05
CA GLU A 119 -7.99 34.32 -7.41
C GLU A 119 -6.49 34.34 -7.69
N HIS A 120 -5.68 34.51 -6.64
CA HIS A 120 -4.22 34.56 -6.70
C HIS A 120 -3.55 33.20 -6.46
N VAL A 121 -4.32 32.17 -6.10
CA VAL A 121 -3.81 30.81 -5.87
C VAL A 121 -3.79 30.04 -7.18
N THR A 122 -2.69 29.36 -7.48
CA THR A 122 -2.57 28.56 -8.70
C THR A 122 -3.49 27.34 -8.66
N PRO A 123 -3.95 26.81 -9.81
CA PRO A 123 -4.76 25.60 -9.85
C PRO A 123 -4.07 24.38 -9.22
N LEU A 124 -2.74 24.25 -9.35
CA LEU A 124 -1.99 23.18 -8.68
C LEU A 124 -2.06 23.32 -7.16
N GLN A 125 -1.84 24.53 -6.64
CA GLN A 125 -1.88 24.77 -5.19
C GLN A 125 -3.28 24.52 -4.63
N LEU A 126 -4.35 24.94 -5.33
CA LEU A 126 -5.72 24.62 -4.92
C LEU A 126 -5.96 23.10 -4.87
N ARG A 127 -5.46 22.35 -5.86
CA ARG A 127 -5.56 20.87 -5.85
C ARG A 127 -4.87 20.26 -4.64
N ARG A 128 -3.65 20.69 -4.32
CA ARG A 128 -2.90 20.24 -3.14
C ARG A 128 -3.69 20.47 -1.86
N GLU A 129 -4.19 21.69 -1.66
CA GLU A 129 -4.89 22.05 -0.44
C GLU A 129 -6.24 21.32 -0.30
N ILE A 130 -7.00 21.19 -1.40
CA ILE A 130 -8.24 20.40 -1.40
C ILE A 130 -7.94 18.92 -1.11
N ALA A 131 -6.90 18.35 -1.70
CA ALA A 131 -6.49 16.97 -1.44
C ALA A 131 -6.08 16.78 0.03
N LYS A 132 -5.28 17.68 0.61
CA LYS A 132 -4.91 17.67 2.03
C LYS A 132 -6.14 17.78 2.93
N ALA A 133 -7.09 18.66 2.62
CA ALA A 133 -8.35 18.75 3.37
C ALA A 133 -9.14 17.43 3.36
N GLY A 134 -9.05 16.65 2.27
CA GLY A 134 -9.60 15.30 2.16
C GLY A 134 -9.04 14.28 3.18
N LEU A 135 -7.88 14.58 3.80
CA LEU A 135 -7.21 13.73 4.78
C LEU A 135 -7.25 14.27 6.22
N LEU A 136 -8.06 15.30 6.50
CA LEU A 136 -8.24 15.81 7.86
C LEU A 136 -9.09 14.84 8.71
N PHE A 137 -8.47 13.80 9.26
CA PHE A 137 -9.17 12.74 10.00
C PHE A 137 -9.37 13.04 11.48
N ARG A 138 -8.51 13.89 12.08
CA ARG A 138 -8.50 14.15 13.52
C ARG A 138 -8.36 15.64 13.84
N PRO A 139 -9.01 16.16 14.89
CA PRO A 139 -9.00 17.58 15.24
C PRO A 139 -7.60 18.23 15.37
N TYR A 140 -6.63 17.51 15.94
CA TYR A 140 -5.28 18.06 16.16
C TYR A 140 -4.58 18.45 14.84
N MET A 141 -4.92 17.80 13.73
CA MET A 141 -4.34 18.05 12.40
C MET A 141 -4.60 19.49 11.91
N LEU A 142 -5.64 20.16 12.42
CA LEU A 142 -5.92 21.56 12.08
C LEU A 142 -4.81 22.51 12.57
N SER A 143 -4.13 22.15 13.66
CA SER A 143 -3.11 22.97 14.31
C SER A 143 -1.69 22.43 14.13
N ASP A 144 -1.52 21.26 13.53
CA ASP A 144 -0.23 20.60 13.34
C ASP A 144 0.37 20.95 11.97
N PRO A 145 1.48 21.71 11.90
CA PRO A 145 2.19 21.92 10.64
C PRO A 145 2.67 20.62 9.98
N GLY A 146 3.03 19.62 10.77
CA GLY A 146 3.56 18.33 10.30
C GLY A 146 2.53 17.52 9.50
N PHE A 147 1.23 17.84 9.64
CA PHE A 147 0.16 17.24 8.85
C PHE A 147 0.42 17.36 7.34
N ASN A 148 0.92 18.50 6.86
CA ASN A 148 1.08 18.74 5.42
C ASN A 148 2.14 17.83 4.78
N GLU A 149 3.15 17.40 5.54
CA GLU A 149 4.12 16.40 5.09
C GLU A 149 3.58 14.98 5.34
N GLY A 150 2.93 14.74 6.49
CA GLY A 150 2.40 13.41 6.84
C GLY A 150 1.36 12.86 5.87
N VAL A 151 0.51 13.72 5.28
CA VAL A 151 -0.42 13.29 4.21
C VAL A 151 0.28 12.72 2.97
N LEU A 152 1.54 13.10 2.73
CA LEU A 152 2.32 12.63 1.57
C LEU A 152 2.79 11.19 1.75
N GLU A 153 2.69 10.60 2.94
CA GLU A 153 2.97 9.18 3.15
C GLU A 153 1.91 8.30 2.47
N PHE A 154 0.69 8.81 2.30
CA PHE A 154 -0.45 8.03 1.84
C PHE A 154 -0.69 8.20 0.34
N ALA A 155 -0.77 7.08 -0.37
CA ALA A 155 -1.09 7.07 -1.80
C ALA A 155 -2.43 7.75 -2.13
N LEU A 156 -3.37 7.77 -1.16
CA LEU A 156 -4.66 8.46 -1.29
C LEU A 156 -4.51 9.96 -1.61
N TYR A 157 -3.49 10.64 -1.07
CA TYR A 157 -3.24 12.05 -1.38
C TYR A 157 -3.02 12.26 -2.89
N PHE A 158 -2.18 11.41 -3.49
CA PHE A 158 -1.87 11.46 -4.91
C PHE A 158 -3.07 11.02 -5.78
N ASP A 159 -3.82 10.01 -5.33
CA ASP A 159 -5.09 9.62 -5.99
C ASP A 159 -6.08 10.79 -6.04
N LEU A 160 -6.21 11.58 -4.96
CA LEU A 160 -7.05 12.77 -4.92
C LEU A 160 -6.52 13.87 -5.84
N LEU A 161 -5.21 14.15 -5.80
CA LEU A 161 -4.57 15.14 -6.67
C LEU A 161 -4.84 14.88 -8.17
N ASP A 162 -4.61 13.64 -8.62
CA ASP A 162 -4.77 13.26 -10.03
C ASP A 162 -6.24 13.30 -10.47
N ARG A 163 -7.17 12.99 -9.56
CA ARG A 163 -8.61 13.11 -9.83
C ARG A 163 -9.06 14.56 -9.92
N LEU A 164 -8.58 15.41 -9.01
CA LEU A 164 -8.88 16.85 -9.00
C LEU A 164 -8.27 17.58 -10.20
N ALA A 165 -7.23 17.03 -10.84
CA ALA A 165 -6.65 17.57 -12.08
C ALA A 165 -7.65 17.66 -13.25
N LYS A 166 -8.80 16.96 -13.17
CA LYS A 166 -9.87 17.01 -14.17
C LYS A 166 -10.78 18.24 -14.02
N LEU A 167 -10.72 18.94 -12.88
CA LEU A 167 -11.52 20.13 -12.63
C LEU A 167 -10.87 21.36 -13.26
N SER A 168 -11.71 22.27 -13.74
CA SER A 168 -11.29 23.59 -14.18
C SER A 168 -10.82 24.46 -12.99
N PRO A 169 -10.01 25.51 -13.23
CA PRO A 169 -9.62 26.46 -12.19
C PRO A 169 -10.80 27.05 -11.40
N ASP A 170 -11.92 27.34 -12.06
CA ASP A 170 -13.10 27.93 -11.41
C ASP A 170 -13.83 26.92 -10.53
N GLU A 171 -13.89 25.65 -10.94
CA GLU A 171 -14.42 24.58 -10.10
C GLU A 171 -13.55 24.35 -8.87
N LEU A 172 -12.21 24.38 -9.01
CA LEU A 172 -11.29 24.27 -7.89
C LEU A 172 -11.48 25.42 -6.89
N ARG A 173 -11.58 26.67 -7.38
CA ARG A 173 -11.85 27.84 -6.53
C ARG A 173 -13.19 27.71 -5.81
N LYS A 174 -14.22 27.23 -6.49
CA LYS A 174 -15.53 26.99 -5.87
C LYS A 174 -15.43 25.95 -4.76
N VAL A 175 -14.77 24.83 -5.00
CA VAL A 175 -14.58 23.77 -3.99
C VAL A 175 -13.79 24.31 -2.79
N ALA A 176 -12.71 25.04 -3.01
CA ALA A 176 -11.94 25.66 -1.94
C ALA A 176 -12.78 26.70 -1.16
N GLY A 177 -13.56 27.53 -1.86
CA GLY A 177 -14.47 28.49 -1.24
C GLY A 177 -15.57 27.84 -0.40
N ASP A 178 -16.03 26.64 -0.78
CA ASP A 178 -16.99 25.87 0.01
C ASP A 178 -16.34 25.20 1.24
N ILE A 179 -15.09 24.76 1.14
CA ILE A 179 -14.35 24.11 2.24
C ILE A 179 -13.89 25.12 3.29
N ALA A 180 -13.43 26.30 2.88
CA ALA A 180 -12.91 27.34 3.77
C ALA A 180 -13.81 27.66 4.98
N PRO A 181 -15.13 27.94 4.83
CA PRO A 181 -16.00 28.20 5.97
C PRO A 181 -16.23 26.97 6.85
N MET A 182 -16.05 25.75 6.31
CA MET A 182 -16.12 24.53 7.13
C MET A 182 -14.89 24.38 8.02
N ILE A 183 -13.71 24.72 7.50
CA ILE A 183 -12.48 24.73 8.30
C ILE A 183 -12.56 25.78 9.40
N ASP A 184 -13.08 26.98 9.12
CA ASP A 184 -13.27 28.02 10.13
C ASP A 184 -14.18 27.56 11.28
N ARG A 185 -15.29 26.88 10.96
CA ARG A 185 -16.16 26.25 11.97
C ARG A 185 -15.44 25.16 12.75
N ALA A 186 -14.71 24.27 12.06
CA ALA A 186 -13.96 23.18 12.71
C ALA A 186 -12.91 23.71 13.70
N VAL A 187 -12.20 24.79 13.33
CA VAL A 187 -11.20 25.47 14.17
C VAL A 187 -11.85 26.16 15.37
N SER A 188 -13.02 26.76 15.15
CA SER A 188 -13.78 27.48 16.18
C SER A 188 -14.66 26.57 17.03
N SER A 189 -14.62 25.25 16.80
CA SER A 189 -15.45 24.30 17.52
C SER A 189 -15.07 24.26 19.01
N GLY A 190 -16.07 24.41 19.88
CA GLY A 190 -15.91 24.30 21.33
C GLY A 190 -15.84 22.87 21.86
N SER A 191 -16.04 21.85 21.00
CA SER A 191 -15.95 20.44 21.37
C SER A 191 -15.28 19.59 20.28
N ALA A 192 -14.67 18.48 20.70
CA ALA A 192 -14.03 17.52 19.80
C ALA A 192 -15.04 16.87 18.84
N GLU A 193 -16.22 16.49 19.34
CA GLU A 193 -17.27 15.82 18.55
C GLU A 193 -17.81 16.72 17.41
N ALA A 194 -18.03 18.01 17.70
CA ALA A 194 -18.46 18.96 16.68
C ALA A 194 -17.35 19.24 15.65
N CYS A 195 -16.09 19.29 16.10
CA CYS A 195 -14.94 19.42 15.21
C CYS A 195 -14.86 18.20 14.26
N GLU A 196 -15.00 16.98 14.78
CA GLU A 196 -14.97 15.75 13.99
C GLU A 196 -16.09 15.69 12.94
N ALA A 197 -17.29 16.20 13.26
CA ALA A 197 -18.40 16.29 12.31
C ALA A 197 -18.12 17.29 11.16
N ASP A 198 -17.54 18.46 11.46
CA ASP A 198 -17.10 19.40 10.42
C ASP A 198 -15.94 18.81 9.60
N LEU A 199 -14.97 18.15 10.22
CA LEU A 199 -13.89 17.46 9.52
C LEU A 199 -14.41 16.39 8.57
N LYS A 200 -15.39 15.59 8.98
CA LYS A 200 -16.05 14.63 8.09
C LYS A 200 -16.70 15.33 6.89
N SER A 201 -17.40 16.43 7.13
CA SER A 201 -18.05 17.21 6.07
C SER A 201 -17.04 17.79 5.06
N ILE A 202 -15.88 18.25 5.56
CA ILE A 202 -14.74 18.70 4.75
C ILE A 202 -14.22 17.56 3.88
N ARG A 203 -13.96 16.39 4.47
CA ARG A 203 -13.47 15.20 3.74
C ARG A 203 -14.45 14.77 2.65
N GLU A 204 -15.74 14.71 2.96
CA GLU A 204 -16.78 14.38 1.98
C GLU A 204 -16.87 15.42 0.85
N ARG A 205 -16.63 16.71 1.14
CA ARG A 205 -16.62 17.76 0.10
C ARG A 205 -15.43 17.59 -0.84
N ALA A 206 -14.23 17.37 -0.30
CA ALA A 206 -13.03 17.10 -1.09
C ALA A 206 -13.15 15.80 -1.91
N ALA A 207 -13.64 14.72 -1.29
CA ALA A 207 -13.85 13.42 -1.94
C ALA A 207 -14.83 13.52 -3.12
N ARG A 208 -15.97 14.19 -2.92
CA ARG A 208 -16.97 14.40 -3.98
C ARG A 208 -16.40 15.20 -5.15
N ALA A 209 -15.59 16.21 -4.88
CA ALA A 209 -14.90 16.96 -5.94
C ALA A 209 -13.93 16.08 -6.74
N ALA A 210 -13.28 15.11 -6.10
CA ALA A 210 -12.44 14.09 -6.74
C ALA A 210 -13.24 12.91 -7.36
N GLY A 211 -14.58 12.94 -7.32
CA GLY A 211 -15.43 11.85 -7.81
C GLY A 211 -15.37 10.57 -6.97
N ILE A 212 -15.02 10.68 -5.69
CA ILE A 212 -15.03 9.59 -4.71
C ILE A 212 -16.31 9.71 -3.87
N LEU A 213 -17.15 8.67 -3.89
CA LEU A 213 -18.47 8.68 -3.22
C LEU A 213 -18.44 8.16 -1.77
N ALA A 214 -17.40 7.42 -1.39
CA ALA A 214 -17.23 6.90 -0.04
C ALA A 214 -16.27 7.78 0.79
N ASP A 215 -16.30 7.62 2.12
CA ASP A 215 -15.44 8.36 3.03
C ASP A 215 -13.96 8.08 2.71
N PRO A 216 -13.11 9.11 2.50
CA PRO A 216 -11.67 8.97 2.32
C PRO A 216 -10.98 8.10 3.36
N GLU A 217 -11.48 8.04 4.60
CA GLU A 217 -10.89 7.20 5.66
C GLU A 217 -10.88 5.72 5.27
N THR A 218 -11.84 5.28 4.44
CA THR A 218 -11.89 3.90 3.93
C THR A 218 -10.82 3.59 2.88
N PHE A 219 -10.14 4.61 2.36
CA PHE A 219 -9.17 4.53 1.25
C PHE A 219 -7.74 4.90 1.61
N LEU A 220 -7.47 5.24 2.87
CA LEU A 220 -6.17 5.76 3.30
C LEU A 220 -4.99 4.86 2.90
N GLY A 221 -5.17 3.54 3.04
CA GLY A 221 -4.12 2.56 2.77
C GLY A 221 -3.00 2.59 3.82
N PRO A 222 -1.95 1.75 3.66
CA PRO A 222 -0.77 1.81 4.50
C PRO A 222 0.10 3.05 4.20
N GLU A 223 0.87 3.49 5.20
CA GLU A 223 1.91 4.50 5.05
C GLU A 223 2.97 4.04 4.03
N MET A 224 3.52 5.00 3.28
CA MET A 224 4.56 4.80 2.29
C MET A 224 4.25 3.72 1.24
N GLU A 225 2.98 3.46 0.94
CA GLU A 225 2.57 2.67 -0.21
C GLU A 225 3.09 3.31 -1.50
N ARG A 226 3.63 2.51 -2.44
CA ARG A 226 4.14 3.05 -3.71
C ARG A 226 3.04 3.75 -4.52
N TYR A 227 3.39 4.85 -5.17
CA TYR A 227 2.51 5.56 -6.10
C TYR A 227 3.13 5.65 -7.53
N PRO A 228 2.36 5.34 -8.60
CA PRO A 228 1.03 4.72 -8.60
C PRO A 228 1.00 3.39 -7.84
N ARG A 229 -0.17 2.94 -7.35
CA ARG A 229 -0.28 1.69 -6.56
C ARG A 229 0.00 0.43 -7.39
N GLU A 230 -0.25 0.53 -8.69
CA GLU A 230 -0.06 -0.56 -9.63
C GLU A 230 1.36 -0.53 -10.20
N ALA A 231 2.08 -1.65 -10.04
CA ALA A 231 3.45 -1.74 -10.50
C ALA A 231 3.54 -1.74 -12.03
N PRO A 232 4.55 -1.07 -12.62
CA PRO A 232 4.72 -1.08 -14.05
C PRO A 232 5.04 -2.51 -14.54
N PRO A 233 4.63 -2.86 -15.77
CA PRO A 233 4.87 -4.19 -16.33
C PRO A 233 6.35 -4.59 -16.26
N GLY A 234 6.61 -5.85 -15.87
CA GLY A 234 7.97 -6.41 -15.79
C GLY A 234 8.80 -5.94 -14.58
N TRP A 235 8.32 -4.98 -13.79
CA TRP A 235 9.05 -4.48 -12.62
C TRP A 235 9.33 -5.56 -11.59
N LYS A 236 8.32 -6.38 -11.24
CA LYS A 236 8.44 -7.44 -10.22
C LYS A 236 9.53 -8.45 -10.59
N VAL A 237 9.59 -8.85 -11.87
CA VAL A 237 10.63 -9.77 -12.38
C VAL A 237 12.00 -9.12 -12.35
N ARG A 238 12.12 -7.83 -12.69
CA ARG A 238 13.39 -7.08 -12.59
C ARG A 238 13.88 -6.99 -11.15
N GLU A 239 13.01 -6.61 -10.23
CA GLU A 239 13.33 -6.52 -8.80
C GLU A 239 13.77 -7.89 -8.27
N LEU A 240 12.99 -8.93 -8.55
CA LEU A 240 13.33 -10.31 -8.20
C LEU A 240 14.70 -10.71 -8.75
N ARG A 241 14.99 -10.44 -10.02
CA ARG A 241 16.30 -10.73 -10.62
C ARG A 241 17.45 -10.06 -9.88
N ASN A 242 17.27 -8.83 -9.41
CA ASN A 242 18.31 -8.13 -8.65
C ASN A 242 18.47 -8.75 -7.25
N THR A 243 17.37 -9.03 -6.57
CA THR A 243 17.38 -9.70 -5.26
C THR A 243 18.06 -11.08 -5.32
N LEU A 244 17.76 -11.87 -6.35
CA LEU A 244 18.32 -13.22 -6.53
C LEU A 244 19.85 -13.23 -6.76
N LYS A 245 20.45 -12.12 -7.22
CA LYS A 245 21.90 -12.05 -7.45
C LYS A 245 22.68 -12.10 -6.15
N THR A 246 22.17 -11.49 -5.08
CA THR A 246 22.86 -11.34 -3.79
C THR A 246 22.54 -12.48 -2.81
N MET A 247 21.51 -13.28 -3.08
CA MET A 247 21.09 -14.38 -2.22
C MET A 247 22.14 -15.51 -2.12
N THR A 248 22.24 -16.09 -0.92
CA THR A 248 23.03 -17.30 -0.68
C THR A 248 22.34 -18.53 -1.29
N LEU A 249 23.06 -19.65 -1.45
CA LEU A 249 22.45 -20.90 -1.93
C LEU A 249 21.29 -21.37 -1.03
N LYS A 250 21.40 -21.15 0.29
CA LYS A 250 20.34 -21.49 1.24
C LYS A 250 19.08 -20.66 0.99
N ASP A 251 19.25 -19.35 0.81
CA ASP A 251 18.12 -18.44 0.57
C ASP A 251 17.50 -18.64 -0.80
N LEU A 252 18.30 -18.96 -1.82
CA LEU A 252 17.81 -19.34 -3.15
C LEU A 252 16.95 -20.60 -3.10
N ARG A 253 17.33 -21.61 -2.31
CA ARG A 253 16.50 -22.82 -2.15
C ARG A 253 15.17 -22.50 -1.48
N LEU A 254 15.18 -21.68 -0.43
CA LEU A 254 13.95 -21.25 0.23
C LEU A 254 13.07 -20.41 -0.70
N SER A 255 13.66 -19.47 -1.44
CA SER A 255 12.96 -18.67 -2.44
C SER A 255 12.35 -19.54 -3.55
N ALA A 256 13.07 -20.57 -4.02
CA ALA A 256 12.52 -21.53 -4.97
C ALA A 256 11.33 -22.31 -4.38
N LEU A 257 11.41 -22.77 -3.12
CA LEU A 257 10.25 -23.42 -2.46
C LEU A 257 9.04 -22.48 -2.39
N VAL A 258 9.24 -21.19 -2.09
CA VAL A 258 8.17 -20.19 -2.10
C VAL A 258 7.51 -20.12 -3.48
N HIS A 259 8.29 -19.99 -4.55
CA HIS A 259 7.74 -19.87 -5.90
C HIS A 259 7.06 -21.16 -6.37
N LEU A 260 7.59 -22.33 -5.99
CA LEU A 260 6.96 -23.63 -6.27
C LEU A 260 5.60 -23.78 -5.57
N ASP A 261 5.46 -23.26 -4.35
CA ASP A 261 4.22 -23.33 -3.58
C ASP A 261 3.05 -22.58 -4.25
N LEU A 262 3.36 -21.54 -5.04
CA LEU A 262 2.40 -20.72 -5.77
C LEU A 262 1.82 -21.37 -7.02
N LEU A 263 2.35 -22.53 -7.42
CA LEU A 263 1.97 -23.21 -8.65
C LEU A 263 0.84 -24.21 -8.42
N THR A 264 -0.07 -24.27 -9.39
CA THR A 264 -0.92 -25.45 -9.57
C THR A 264 -0.07 -26.64 -10.04
N THR A 265 -0.64 -27.84 -9.97
CA THR A 265 -0.03 -29.07 -10.48
C THR A 265 0.23 -28.99 -11.99
N GLU A 266 -0.66 -28.34 -12.75
CA GLU A 266 -0.47 -28.15 -14.18
C GLU A 266 0.67 -27.18 -14.48
N GLU A 267 0.71 -26.03 -13.81
CA GLU A 267 1.83 -25.07 -13.92
C GLU A 267 3.16 -25.70 -13.49
N THR A 268 3.16 -26.52 -12.44
CA THR A 268 4.35 -27.28 -12.02
C THR A 268 4.82 -28.22 -13.12
N ARG A 269 3.92 -28.94 -13.78
CA ARG A 269 4.26 -29.84 -14.90
C ARG A 269 4.78 -29.08 -16.12
N ALA A 270 4.20 -27.92 -16.43
CA ALA A 270 4.59 -27.12 -17.58
C ALA A 270 5.92 -26.38 -17.36
N ILE A 271 6.10 -25.77 -16.19
CA ILE A 271 7.20 -24.83 -15.91
C ILE A 271 8.35 -25.53 -15.20
N VAL A 272 8.08 -26.34 -14.17
CA VAL A 272 9.10 -26.83 -13.23
C VAL A 272 9.70 -28.15 -13.68
N VAL A 273 8.87 -29.10 -14.10
CA VAL A 273 9.31 -30.46 -14.49
C VAL A 273 10.45 -30.45 -15.51
N PRO A 274 10.42 -29.64 -16.59
CA PRO A 274 11.51 -29.56 -17.55
C PRO A 274 12.86 -29.09 -16.96
N PHE A 275 12.82 -28.29 -15.90
CA PHE A 275 14.02 -27.81 -15.22
C PHE A 275 14.57 -28.84 -14.24
N ILE A 276 13.72 -29.40 -13.37
CA ILE A 276 14.18 -30.33 -12.33
C ILE A 276 14.68 -31.64 -12.92
N SER A 277 14.20 -32.07 -14.10
CA SER A 277 14.69 -33.27 -14.79
C SER A 277 16.16 -33.17 -15.23
N ARG A 278 16.75 -31.97 -15.24
CA ARG A 278 18.18 -31.74 -15.51
C ARG A 278 19.08 -32.07 -14.31
N PHE A 279 18.51 -32.30 -13.13
CA PHE A 279 19.24 -32.47 -11.88
C PHE A 279 18.76 -33.74 -11.14
N PRO A 280 19.60 -34.43 -10.35
CA PRO A 280 19.17 -35.66 -9.69
C PRO A 280 18.21 -35.41 -8.51
N SER A 281 18.28 -34.23 -7.87
CA SER A 281 17.30 -33.80 -6.87
C SER A 281 17.21 -32.28 -6.79
N PHE A 282 16.13 -31.76 -6.19
CA PHE A 282 15.96 -30.33 -5.91
C PHE A 282 17.12 -29.75 -5.07
N PHE A 283 17.63 -30.52 -4.11
CA PHE A 283 18.71 -30.08 -3.24
C PHE A 283 20.07 -30.01 -3.95
N GLU A 284 20.21 -30.62 -5.13
CA GLU A 284 21.44 -30.61 -5.92
C GLU A 284 21.45 -29.55 -7.04
N ILE A 285 20.40 -28.74 -7.16
CA ILE A 285 20.35 -27.65 -8.13
C ILE A 285 21.35 -26.55 -7.73
N PRO A 286 22.29 -26.15 -8.60
CA PRO A 286 23.24 -25.07 -8.33
C PRO A 286 22.54 -23.70 -8.34
N SER A 287 23.18 -22.67 -7.76
CA SER A 287 22.61 -21.32 -7.64
C SER A 287 22.07 -20.75 -8.96
N ASN A 288 22.76 -20.95 -10.08
CA ASN A 288 22.28 -20.46 -11.38
C ASN A 288 21.00 -21.18 -11.83
N GLY A 289 20.90 -22.50 -11.61
CA GLY A 289 19.67 -23.25 -11.91
C GLY A 289 18.50 -22.83 -11.04
N LEU A 290 18.73 -22.53 -9.75
CA LEU A 290 17.70 -22.00 -8.86
C LEU A 290 17.22 -20.61 -9.30
N ARG A 291 18.13 -19.72 -9.73
CA ARG A 291 17.77 -18.40 -10.25
C ARG A 291 16.95 -18.52 -11.54
N GLU A 292 17.35 -19.40 -12.45
CA GLU A 292 16.62 -19.67 -13.70
C GLU A 292 15.18 -20.11 -13.44
N ILE A 293 14.98 -21.11 -12.57
CA ILE A 293 13.64 -21.64 -12.31
C ILE A 293 12.75 -20.64 -11.56
N ILE A 294 13.31 -19.88 -10.60
CA ILE A 294 12.55 -18.84 -9.89
C ILE A 294 12.06 -17.77 -10.87
N LEU A 295 12.93 -17.30 -11.77
CA LEU A 295 12.56 -16.29 -12.76
C LEU A 295 11.54 -16.83 -13.76
N ALA A 296 11.71 -18.07 -14.24
CA ALA A 296 10.74 -18.70 -15.15
C ALA A 296 9.35 -18.81 -14.51
N ILE A 297 9.28 -19.17 -13.23
CA ILE A 297 8.01 -19.19 -12.48
C ILE A 297 7.43 -17.77 -12.41
N ALA A 298 8.20 -16.78 -11.97
CA ALA A 298 7.72 -15.42 -11.79
C ALA A 298 7.26 -14.75 -13.10
N GLU A 299 7.84 -15.10 -14.23
CA GLU A 299 7.41 -14.63 -15.55
C GLU A 299 6.02 -15.18 -15.93
N GLU A 300 5.71 -16.42 -15.56
CA GLU A 300 4.45 -17.09 -15.88
C GLU A 300 3.32 -16.80 -14.88
N VAL A 301 3.62 -16.85 -13.57
CA VAL A 301 2.59 -16.61 -12.52
C VAL A 301 2.49 -15.15 -12.10
N SER A 302 3.22 -14.27 -12.76
CA SER A 302 3.19 -12.82 -12.60
C SER A 302 3.39 -12.41 -11.14
N ASP A 303 2.35 -11.94 -10.47
CA ASP A 303 2.47 -11.27 -9.19
C ASP A 303 1.85 -11.98 -7.99
N ARG A 304 1.51 -13.26 -8.16
CA ARG A 304 1.05 -14.11 -7.06
C ARG A 304 2.05 -14.07 -5.91
N ALA A 305 1.53 -14.01 -4.69
CA ALA A 305 2.33 -14.04 -3.48
C ALA A 305 1.78 -15.04 -2.46
N ILE A 306 2.64 -15.49 -1.55
CA ILE A 306 2.35 -16.54 -0.56
C ILE A 306 1.23 -16.17 0.42
N THR A 307 0.91 -14.87 0.56
CA THR A 307 -0.14 -14.33 1.43
C THR A 307 -1.43 -13.99 0.67
N PHE A 308 -1.47 -14.08 -0.66
CA PHE A 308 -2.67 -13.71 -1.44
C PHE A 308 -3.89 -14.58 -1.11
N PHE A 309 -3.68 -15.81 -0.64
CA PHE A 309 -4.75 -16.68 -0.15
C PHE A 309 -5.57 -16.06 1.00
N ILE A 310 -5.00 -15.14 1.78
CA ILE A 310 -5.69 -14.38 2.83
C ILE A 310 -5.91 -12.91 2.46
N GLU A 311 -4.99 -12.26 1.74
CA GLU A 311 -5.13 -10.85 1.33
C GLU A 311 -6.27 -10.63 0.33
N ARG A 312 -6.69 -11.66 -0.39
CA ARG A 312 -7.84 -11.60 -1.30
C ARG A 312 -9.13 -11.11 -0.66
N TYR A 313 -9.35 -11.36 0.64
CA TYR A 313 -10.58 -10.95 1.32
C TYR A 313 -10.60 -9.46 1.71
N PRO A 314 -9.59 -8.90 2.41
CA PRO A 314 -9.63 -7.49 2.80
C PRO A 314 -9.33 -6.53 1.64
N VAL A 315 -8.51 -6.92 0.65
CA VAL A 315 -7.93 -5.98 -0.33
C VAL A 315 -8.10 -6.38 -1.80
N GLY A 316 -8.73 -7.52 -2.11
CA GLY A 316 -9.03 -7.91 -3.49
C GLY A 316 -7.82 -8.43 -4.27
N ARG A 317 -6.73 -8.81 -3.56
CA ARG A 317 -5.54 -9.47 -4.12
C ARG A 317 -5.83 -10.94 -4.40
N MET A 318 -6.50 -11.21 -5.52
CA MET A 318 -6.86 -12.55 -5.97
C MET A 318 -5.63 -13.46 -6.10
N ALA A 319 -5.81 -14.77 -5.89
CA ALA A 319 -4.68 -15.71 -5.83
C ALA A 319 -4.33 -16.33 -7.19
N MET A 320 -5.28 -16.41 -8.13
CA MET A 320 -5.08 -16.96 -9.48
C MET A 320 -5.46 -15.99 -10.60
N THR A 321 -6.40 -15.09 -10.32
CA THR A 321 -6.91 -14.10 -11.26
C THR A 321 -6.31 -12.72 -10.99
N PRO A 322 -6.39 -11.77 -11.93
CA PRO A 322 -5.92 -10.41 -11.69
C PRO A 322 -6.60 -9.76 -10.47
N ALA A 323 -5.85 -8.95 -9.74
CA ALA A 323 -6.39 -8.22 -8.60
C ALA A 323 -7.54 -7.30 -9.01
N VAL A 324 -8.57 -7.23 -8.17
CA VAL A 324 -9.61 -6.21 -8.31
C VAL A 324 -9.06 -4.91 -7.71
N SER A 325 -9.23 -3.79 -8.41
CA SER A 325 -8.88 -2.46 -7.88
C SER A 325 -9.37 -2.32 -6.45
N PHE A 326 -8.50 -1.88 -5.54
CA PHE A 326 -8.81 -1.77 -4.12
C PHE A 326 -10.11 -0.98 -3.86
N LEU A 327 -10.30 0.14 -4.56
CA LEU A 327 -11.51 0.95 -4.47
C LEU A 327 -12.77 0.17 -4.86
N VAL A 328 -12.69 -0.54 -5.99
CA VAL A 328 -13.80 -1.38 -6.49
C VAL A 328 -14.09 -2.49 -5.49
N TRP A 329 -13.04 -3.17 -5.00
CA TRP A 329 -13.19 -4.25 -4.03
C TRP A 329 -13.87 -3.77 -2.74
N LYS A 330 -13.46 -2.63 -2.19
CA LYS A 330 -14.03 -2.06 -0.95
C LYS A 330 -15.48 -1.61 -1.09
N LEU A 331 -15.92 -1.23 -2.29
CA LEU A 331 -17.30 -0.79 -2.54
C LEU A 331 -18.21 -1.91 -3.05
N MET A 332 -17.64 -3.03 -3.48
CA MET A 332 -18.39 -4.19 -4.01
C MET A 332 -19.28 -4.84 -2.93
N PRO A 333 -20.54 -5.18 -3.24
CA PRO A 333 -21.40 -5.97 -2.35
C PRO A 333 -20.80 -7.34 -1.98
N GLU A 334 -21.18 -7.89 -0.82
CA GLU A 334 -20.66 -9.20 -0.37
C GLU A 334 -20.92 -10.32 -1.37
N GLU A 335 -22.11 -10.36 -1.98
CA GLU A 335 -22.47 -11.38 -2.97
C GLU A 335 -21.57 -11.31 -4.21
N GLU A 336 -21.31 -10.11 -4.74
CA GLU A 336 -20.41 -9.91 -5.88
C GLU A 336 -18.96 -10.27 -5.54
N ARG A 337 -18.50 -9.93 -4.32
CA ARG A 337 -17.17 -10.36 -3.84
C ARG A 337 -17.08 -11.88 -3.80
N LEU A 338 -18.11 -12.54 -3.29
CA LEU A 338 -18.14 -14.00 -3.21
C LEU A 338 -18.12 -14.64 -4.60
N THR A 339 -18.83 -14.07 -5.57
CA THR A 339 -18.75 -14.51 -6.97
C THR A 339 -17.32 -14.40 -7.50
N ARG A 340 -16.64 -13.28 -7.30
CA ARG A 340 -15.24 -13.10 -7.71
C ARG A 340 -14.29 -14.09 -7.03
N LEU A 341 -14.46 -14.33 -5.73
CA LEU A 341 -13.63 -15.30 -5.01
C LEU A 341 -13.86 -16.72 -5.52
N ARG A 342 -15.09 -17.07 -5.91
CA ARG A 342 -15.42 -18.38 -6.49
C ARG A 342 -14.87 -18.55 -7.91
N GLU A 343 -14.90 -17.51 -8.73
CA GLU A 343 -14.23 -17.48 -10.03
C GLU A 343 -12.72 -17.75 -9.88
N ASP A 344 -12.10 -17.11 -8.90
CA ASP A 344 -10.68 -17.31 -8.57
C ASP A 344 -10.41 -18.71 -7.99
N ASN A 345 -11.28 -19.23 -7.13
CA ASN A 345 -11.20 -20.61 -6.61
C ASN A 345 -11.28 -21.65 -7.73
N ALA A 346 -12.12 -21.42 -8.75
CA ALA A 346 -12.29 -22.35 -9.87
C ALA A 346 -11.01 -22.49 -10.72
N LYS A 347 -10.08 -21.55 -10.62
CA LYS A 347 -8.75 -21.61 -11.26
C LYS A 347 -7.71 -22.34 -10.43
N MET A 348 -7.96 -22.57 -9.15
CA MET A 348 -7.06 -23.34 -8.28
C MET A 348 -7.29 -24.84 -8.45
N ASP A 349 -6.23 -25.61 -8.28
CA ASP A 349 -6.34 -27.06 -8.14
C ASP A 349 -6.45 -27.48 -6.66
N GLN A 350 -6.78 -28.75 -6.44
CA GLN A 350 -6.95 -29.28 -5.08
C GLN A 350 -5.65 -29.22 -4.26
N ALA A 351 -4.49 -29.32 -4.92
CA ALA A 351 -3.19 -29.27 -4.24
C ALA A 351 -2.90 -27.87 -3.69
N MET A 352 -3.20 -26.82 -4.46
CA MET A 352 -3.09 -25.44 -3.98
C MET A 352 -4.11 -25.16 -2.87
N MET A 353 -5.38 -25.58 -3.06
CA MET A 353 -6.41 -25.43 -2.02
C MET A 353 -6.02 -26.11 -0.71
N SER A 354 -5.46 -27.33 -0.76
CA SER A 354 -5.05 -28.05 0.44
C SER A 354 -3.88 -27.37 1.16
N ARG A 355 -2.93 -26.77 0.42
CA ARG A 355 -1.85 -25.96 1.00
C ARG A 355 -2.41 -24.73 1.70
N HIS A 356 -3.36 -24.02 1.09
CA HIS A 356 -4.04 -22.89 1.73
C HIS A 356 -4.76 -23.33 3.03
N LEU A 357 -5.50 -24.44 3.01
CA LEU A 357 -6.18 -24.97 4.21
C LEU A 357 -5.17 -25.37 5.31
N ALA A 358 -4.04 -25.98 4.94
CA ALA A 358 -2.98 -26.31 5.88
C ALA A 358 -2.37 -25.06 6.54
N ARG A 359 -2.27 -23.93 5.81
CA ARG A 359 -1.84 -22.64 6.39
C ARG A 359 -2.80 -22.15 7.46
N TYR A 360 -4.12 -22.28 7.27
CA TYR A 360 -5.10 -21.98 8.31
C TYR A 360 -4.91 -22.86 9.55
N LEU A 361 -4.75 -24.18 9.38
CA LEU A 361 -4.55 -25.09 10.51
C LEU A 361 -3.29 -24.75 11.31
N LEU A 362 -2.18 -24.43 10.64
CA LEU A 362 -0.88 -24.23 11.29
C LEU A 362 -0.63 -22.80 11.80
N SER A 363 -1.47 -21.84 11.42
CA SER A 363 -1.39 -20.46 11.93
C SER A 363 -2.08 -20.34 13.30
N GLY A 364 -1.49 -19.58 14.21
CA GLY A 364 -2.01 -19.40 15.58
C GLY A 364 -2.97 -18.21 15.72
N SER A 365 -2.96 -17.27 14.79
CA SER A 365 -3.81 -16.06 14.77
C SER A 365 -4.06 -15.57 13.35
N THR A 366 -4.94 -14.57 13.17
CA THR A 366 -5.09 -13.92 11.86
C THR A 366 -3.87 -13.10 11.45
N ALA A 367 -3.10 -12.59 12.41
CA ALA A 367 -1.84 -11.90 12.13
C ALA A 367 -0.83 -12.86 11.51
N ASP A 368 -0.78 -14.11 11.99
CA ASP A 368 0.13 -15.14 11.47
C ASP A 368 -0.14 -15.46 10.00
N LEU A 369 -1.42 -15.47 9.58
CA LEU A 369 -1.80 -15.70 8.19
C LEU A 369 -1.28 -14.61 7.25
N SER A 370 -1.24 -13.37 7.73
CA SER A 370 -0.83 -12.20 6.95
C SER A 370 0.68 -11.94 7.04
N ASP A 371 1.39 -12.66 7.92
CA ASP A 371 2.83 -12.55 8.11
C ASP A 371 3.57 -13.40 7.07
N VAL A 372 4.17 -12.73 6.08
CA VAL A 372 4.94 -13.37 5.00
C VAL A 372 6.05 -14.27 5.55
N GLY A 373 6.77 -13.83 6.60
CA GLY A 373 7.87 -14.60 7.19
C GLY A 373 7.40 -15.90 7.83
N LYS A 374 6.28 -15.87 8.55
CA LYS A 374 5.65 -17.07 9.11
C LYS A 374 5.15 -18.01 8.01
N GLN A 375 4.54 -17.45 6.95
CA GLN A 375 4.08 -18.25 5.82
C GLN A 375 5.22 -18.93 5.05
N ILE A 376 6.39 -18.29 4.96
CA ILE A 376 7.61 -18.89 4.39
C ILE A 376 8.17 -19.98 5.32
N ALA A 377 8.20 -19.76 6.64
CA ALA A 377 8.73 -20.73 7.59
C ALA A 377 8.00 -22.08 7.54
N LEU A 378 6.68 -22.07 7.26
CA LEU A 378 5.87 -23.29 7.08
C LEU A 378 6.39 -24.21 5.96
N LEU A 379 7.05 -23.67 4.92
CA LEU A 379 7.56 -24.48 3.80
C LEU A 379 8.68 -25.44 4.21
N THR A 380 9.28 -25.22 5.39
CA THR A 380 10.30 -26.09 5.98
C THR A 380 9.77 -26.92 7.15
N ASP A 381 8.49 -26.78 7.50
CA ASP A 381 7.84 -27.53 8.56
C ASP A 381 7.28 -28.86 8.01
N GLU A 382 7.74 -29.98 8.54
CA GLU A 382 7.26 -31.31 8.14
C GLU A 382 5.74 -31.46 8.36
N ARG A 383 5.18 -30.76 9.35
CA ARG A 383 3.73 -30.76 9.63
C ARG A 383 2.96 -30.10 8.50
N PHE A 384 3.50 -29.08 7.84
CA PHE A 384 2.85 -28.47 6.69
C PHE A 384 2.73 -29.47 5.55
N THR A 385 3.82 -30.15 5.23
CA THR A 385 3.85 -31.18 4.17
C THR A 385 2.90 -32.34 4.47
N ALA A 386 2.93 -32.83 5.71
CA ALA A 386 2.05 -33.88 6.17
C ALA A 386 0.57 -33.45 6.11
N ASN A 387 0.24 -32.25 6.60
CA ASN A 387 -1.14 -31.77 6.70
C ASN A 387 -1.77 -31.58 5.32
N HIS A 388 -1.11 -30.88 4.37
CA HIS A 388 -1.74 -30.69 3.06
C HIS A 388 -1.89 -32.02 2.28
N GLY A 389 -1.00 -32.99 2.51
CA GLY A 389 -1.14 -34.35 1.99
C GLY A 389 -2.32 -35.11 2.62
N LEU A 390 -2.51 -34.99 3.94
CA LEU A 390 -3.64 -35.57 4.66
C LEU A 390 -4.97 -34.92 4.28
N ILE A 391 -5.01 -33.60 4.05
CA ILE A 391 -6.21 -32.89 3.59
C ILE A 391 -6.64 -33.44 2.22
N LEU A 392 -5.70 -33.60 1.28
CA LEU A 392 -5.98 -34.20 -0.02
C LEU A 392 -6.51 -35.64 0.12
N LYS A 393 -5.90 -36.43 0.99
CA LYS A 393 -6.32 -37.83 1.22
C LYS A 393 -7.70 -37.93 1.84
N ASN A 394 -7.94 -37.19 2.92
CA ASN A 394 -9.13 -37.34 3.76
C ASN A 394 -10.34 -36.65 3.12
N ALA A 395 -10.19 -35.39 2.68
CA ALA A 395 -11.28 -34.65 2.05
C ALA A 395 -11.40 -34.90 0.54
N GLY A 396 -10.40 -35.50 -0.12
CA GLY A 396 -10.45 -35.85 -1.55
C GLY A 396 -11.00 -37.24 -1.87
N SER A 397 -11.39 -38.03 -0.85
CA SER A 397 -11.81 -39.43 -1.00
C SER A 397 -13.23 -39.65 -1.54
N ASP A 398 -14.05 -38.60 -1.63
CA ASP A 398 -15.34 -38.64 -2.34
C ASP A 398 -15.13 -38.74 -3.86
N GLN A 399 -16.01 -39.45 -4.57
CA GLN A 399 -15.88 -39.97 -5.95
C GLN A 399 -15.54 -38.98 -7.10
N ALA A 400 -15.18 -37.73 -6.82
CA ALA A 400 -14.67 -36.76 -7.78
C ALA A 400 -13.63 -35.76 -7.20
N GLY A 401 -13.15 -35.97 -5.97
CA GLY A 401 -12.27 -35.00 -5.27
C GLY A 401 -12.96 -33.67 -4.93
N GLU A 402 -14.30 -33.63 -4.96
CA GLU A 402 -15.10 -32.43 -4.68
C GLU A 402 -15.05 -31.98 -3.21
N GLY A 403 -14.66 -32.86 -2.27
CA GLY A 403 -14.66 -32.52 -0.85
C GLY A 403 -13.67 -31.40 -0.49
N VAL A 404 -12.46 -31.38 -1.08
CA VAL A 404 -11.51 -30.27 -0.89
C VAL A 404 -12.07 -28.96 -1.43
N ARG A 405 -12.72 -28.98 -2.61
CA ARG A 405 -13.32 -27.78 -3.22
C ARG A 405 -14.47 -27.24 -2.38
N ARG A 406 -15.35 -28.11 -1.89
CA ARG A 406 -16.47 -27.75 -0.99
C ARG A 406 -15.95 -27.14 0.31
N LEU A 407 -14.98 -27.78 0.96
CA LEU A 407 -14.36 -27.25 2.18
C LEU A 407 -13.70 -25.89 1.93
N TYR A 408 -13.00 -25.74 0.79
CA TYR A 408 -12.36 -24.47 0.45
C TYR A 408 -13.39 -23.35 0.18
N ASP A 409 -14.54 -23.65 -0.44
CA ASP A 409 -15.64 -22.69 -0.60
C ASP A 409 -16.23 -22.26 0.75
N GLU A 410 -16.46 -23.20 1.66
CA GLU A 410 -16.93 -22.89 3.02
C GLU A 410 -15.95 -21.96 3.75
N VAL A 411 -14.65 -22.27 3.70
CA VAL A 411 -13.60 -21.41 4.28
C VAL A 411 -13.56 -20.06 3.58
N THR A 412 -13.74 -20.00 2.26
CA THR A 412 -13.80 -18.73 1.50
C THR A 412 -14.92 -17.83 2.02
N VAL A 413 -16.13 -18.37 2.23
CA VAL A 413 -17.27 -17.63 2.78
C VAL A 413 -16.97 -17.13 4.20
N LEU A 414 -16.45 -17.98 5.06
CA LEU A 414 -16.14 -17.62 6.44
C LEU A 414 -15.03 -16.58 6.52
N SER A 415 -13.98 -16.70 5.71
CA SER A 415 -12.86 -15.77 5.67
C SER A 415 -13.25 -14.41 5.10
N LEU A 416 -14.15 -14.36 4.11
CA LEU A 416 -14.71 -13.10 3.63
C LEU A 416 -15.41 -12.36 4.77
N ARG A 417 -16.26 -13.05 5.53
CA ARG A 417 -16.96 -12.45 6.67
C ARG A 417 -15.99 -12.04 7.79
N MET A 418 -14.95 -12.84 8.03
CA MET A 418 -13.89 -12.56 9.01
C MET A 418 -13.15 -11.27 8.68
N ALA A 419 -12.90 -10.99 7.40
CA ALA A 419 -12.17 -9.80 6.97
C ALA A 419 -12.86 -8.46 7.33
N PHE A 420 -14.17 -8.47 7.62
CA PHE A 420 -14.93 -7.29 8.05
C PHE A 420 -15.17 -7.23 9.57
N ARG A 421 -14.52 -8.10 10.35
CA ARG A 421 -14.53 -8.06 11.82
C ARG A 421 -13.27 -7.40 12.35
N GLN A 422 -13.33 -6.94 13.60
CA GLN A 422 -12.20 -6.31 14.29
C GLN A 422 -11.93 -6.99 15.63
N GLY A 423 -10.68 -6.89 16.09
CA GLY A 423 -10.26 -7.36 17.41
C GLY A 423 -10.63 -8.82 17.69
N VAL A 424 -11.24 -9.07 18.84
CA VAL A 424 -11.57 -10.40 19.37
C VAL A 424 -12.52 -11.16 18.43
N GLU A 425 -13.53 -10.50 17.87
CA GLU A 425 -14.50 -11.15 16.96
C GLU A 425 -13.82 -11.74 15.72
N LYS A 426 -12.79 -11.06 15.22
CA LYS A 426 -12.01 -11.53 14.07
C LYS A 426 -11.24 -12.80 14.40
N GLU A 427 -10.60 -12.85 15.57
CA GLU A 427 -9.86 -14.02 16.04
C GLU A 427 -10.79 -15.20 16.38
N GLU A 428 -11.97 -14.96 16.98
CA GLU A 428 -12.96 -16.01 17.22
C GLU A 428 -13.44 -16.66 15.92
N MET A 429 -13.73 -15.85 14.89
CA MET A 429 -14.10 -16.36 13.57
C MET A 429 -12.96 -17.16 12.93
N PHE A 430 -11.71 -16.74 13.12
CA PHE A 430 -10.55 -17.49 12.68
C PHE A 430 -10.45 -18.86 13.35
N PHE A 431 -10.63 -18.94 14.67
CA PHE A 431 -10.63 -20.23 15.37
C PHE A 431 -11.75 -21.15 14.88
N ARG A 432 -12.96 -20.62 14.62
CA ARG A 432 -14.05 -21.40 14.00
C ARG A 432 -13.70 -21.93 12.62
N ILE A 433 -13.00 -21.14 11.79
CA ILE A 433 -12.50 -21.61 10.50
C ILE A 433 -11.54 -22.79 10.69
N ARG A 434 -10.62 -22.70 11.65
CA ARG A 434 -9.66 -23.78 11.95
C ARG A 434 -10.36 -25.04 12.45
N GLU A 435 -11.32 -24.89 13.35
CA GLU A 435 -12.14 -26.01 13.85
C GLU A 435 -12.88 -26.68 12.69
N ARG A 436 -13.50 -25.91 11.80
CA ARG A 436 -14.19 -26.46 10.63
C ARG A 436 -13.25 -27.26 9.72
N ILE A 437 -12.04 -26.76 9.48
CA ILE A 437 -11.04 -27.49 8.68
C ILE A 437 -10.60 -28.76 9.43
N ALA A 438 -10.35 -28.68 10.73
CA ALA A 438 -9.94 -29.82 11.55
C ALA A 438 -11.00 -30.92 11.57
N GLU A 439 -12.27 -30.57 11.78
CA GLU A 439 -13.42 -31.48 11.75
C GLU A 439 -13.55 -32.17 10.39
N ALA A 440 -13.49 -31.40 9.29
CA ALA A 440 -13.67 -31.93 7.94
C ALA A 440 -12.51 -32.82 7.48
N THR A 441 -11.32 -32.67 8.08
CA THR A 441 -10.09 -33.36 7.64
C THR A 441 -9.59 -34.40 8.66
N GLY A 442 -10.09 -34.38 9.90
CA GLY A 442 -9.60 -35.19 11.00
C GLY A 442 -8.19 -34.81 11.49
N ILE A 443 -7.69 -33.62 11.11
CA ILE A 443 -6.36 -33.14 11.51
C ILE A 443 -6.51 -32.18 12.70
N PRO A 444 -5.85 -32.42 13.85
CA PRO A 444 -5.97 -31.54 15.00
C PRO A 444 -5.38 -30.15 14.72
N ALA A 445 -6.07 -29.10 15.15
CA ALA A 445 -5.57 -27.73 15.12
C ALA A 445 -4.63 -27.49 16.33
N PRO A 446 -3.37 -27.06 16.15
CA PRO A 446 -2.47 -26.74 17.27
C PRO A 446 -2.87 -25.46 18.02
N GLY A 447 -2.90 -25.48 19.35
CA GLY A 447 -3.21 -24.31 20.20
C GLY A 447 -4.70 -24.17 20.57
N LYS A 448 -5.01 -23.39 21.63
CA LYS A 448 -6.31 -23.38 22.33
C LYS A 448 -7.50 -23.37 21.37
N LEU A 449 -8.17 -24.52 21.30
CA LEU A 449 -9.60 -24.61 21.06
C LEU A 449 -10.27 -23.74 22.13
N ILE A 450 -11.24 -22.92 21.73
CA ILE A 450 -12.05 -22.21 22.72
C ILE A 450 -12.82 -23.31 23.46
N GLU A 451 -12.37 -23.66 24.66
CA GLU A 451 -13.13 -24.55 25.55
C GLU A 451 -14.52 -23.92 25.71
N GLY A 452 -15.52 -24.70 25.29
CA GLY A 452 -16.88 -24.23 25.09
C GLY A 452 -17.53 -23.65 26.33
N GLY A 453 -18.57 -22.87 26.08
CA GLY A 453 -19.38 -22.24 27.10
C GLY A 453 -20.10 -23.21 28.02
N VAL A 454 -20.37 -22.70 29.22
CA VAL A 454 -21.68 -22.76 29.86
C VAL A 454 -22.20 -21.35 29.96
#